data_AF-A0A2G2M4P7-F1
#
_entry.id   AF-A0A2G2M4P7-F1
#
_cell.length_a   1.000
_cell.length_b   1.000
_cell.length_c   1.000
_cell.angle_alpha   90.00
_cell.angle_beta   90.00
_cell.angle_gamma   90.00
#
_symmetry.space_group_name_H-M   'P 1'
#
loop_
_entity.id
_entity.type
_entity.pdbx_description
1 polymer ?
#
loop_
_entity_poly.entity_id
_entity_poly.type
_entity_poly.pdbx_seq_one_letter_code
_entity_poly.pdbx_strand_id
1 'polypeptide(L)'
;MGINMKSKLKSNQGALTVEAALVLPLFLCVILTMVYFMKIYHTHEIMQHALDETAELLAETAYLWYGEESKIIGQKALDVFQLGDNEETSELMILLKEQALNEVGAIVAKTFMKHHILNETDDLDKRLKKLYIVDGLRGLNFRKSTFLGEYEEIDIIVSYKIKIPLPIQLLGEIPIIQRSSSRAWLSGGTIEIEKSIKGEENVRKNEILASEIADEVIESEINVWDFAVFKRGRMIKEMLGTNIHRNFPTIDKIEGRTITSIRTHDTRRKSNTGRGLYTSILVGIRELDVDLQIV
;
A
#
# COMPACT_ATOMS: atom_id res chain seq x y z
N MET A 1 68.46 -13.99 -64.26
CA MET A 1 67.16 -14.64 -63.95
C MET A 1 66.41 -13.73 -62.99
N GLY A 2 65.65 -12.77 -63.51
CA GLY A 2 64.97 -11.75 -62.71
C GLY A 2 63.57 -12.19 -62.33
N ILE A 3 63.34 -12.50 -61.05
CA ILE A 3 62.01 -12.87 -60.55
C ILE A 3 61.19 -11.58 -60.42
N ASN A 4 60.20 -11.44 -61.29
CA ASN A 4 59.31 -10.29 -61.37
C ASN A 4 58.29 -10.32 -60.21
N MET A 5 58.62 -9.68 -59.10
CA MET A 5 57.85 -9.65 -57.86
C MET A 5 56.71 -8.59 -57.87
N LYS A 6 56.30 -8.07 -59.04
CA LYS A 6 55.29 -7.00 -59.14
C LYS A 6 53.84 -7.48 -59.35
N SER A 7 53.58 -8.76 -59.62
CA SER A 7 52.22 -9.23 -59.96
C SER A 7 51.37 -9.69 -58.78
N LYS A 8 51.96 -9.97 -57.60
CA LYS A 8 51.22 -10.50 -56.44
C LYS A 8 50.54 -9.45 -55.56
N LEU A 9 50.82 -8.17 -55.75
CA LEU A 9 50.27 -7.08 -54.92
C LEU A 9 48.90 -6.54 -55.41
N LYS A 10 48.38 -7.02 -56.54
CA LYS A 10 47.10 -6.56 -57.14
C LYS A 10 45.87 -7.42 -56.81
N SER A 11 45.96 -8.46 -55.98
CA SER A 11 44.86 -9.44 -55.86
C SER A 11 43.90 -9.23 -54.66
N ASN A 12 44.11 -8.25 -53.78
CA ASN A 12 43.34 -8.10 -52.54
C ASN A 12 42.58 -6.75 -52.42
N GLN A 13 42.43 -5.99 -53.50
CA GLN A 13 41.88 -4.62 -53.44
C GLN A 13 40.37 -4.53 -53.09
N GLY A 14 39.65 -5.65 -52.99
CA GLY A 14 38.26 -5.69 -52.53
C GLY A 14 38.05 -6.35 -51.16
N ALA A 15 39.06 -7.03 -50.60
CA ALA A 15 38.91 -7.82 -49.37
C ALA A 15 38.58 -6.92 -48.16
N LEU A 16 39.23 -5.75 -48.07
CA LEU A 16 38.98 -4.78 -47.00
C LEU A 16 37.54 -4.25 -46.99
N THR A 17 36.94 -4.06 -48.18
CA THR A 17 35.55 -3.60 -48.30
C THR A 17 34.57 -4.71 -47.89
N VAL A 18 34.87 -5.97 -48.22
CA VAL A 18 34.06 -7.13 -47.80
C VAL A 18 34.11 -7.33 -46.29
N GLU A 19 35.29 -7.24 -45.68
CA GLU A 19 35.44 -7.30 -44.22
C GLU A 19 34.66 -6.16 -43.55
N ALA A 20 34.80 -4.92 -44.02
CA ALA A 20 34.04 -3.79 -43.49
C ALA A 20 32.51 -3.95 -43.66
N ALA A 21 32.06 -4.50 -44.79
CA ALA A 21 30.65 -4.76 -45.07
C ALA A 21 30.04 -5.86 -44.18
N LEU A 22 30.85 -6.80 -43.68
CA LEU A 22 30.41 -7.82 -42.73
C LEU A 22 30.45 -7.32 -41.28
N VAL A 23 31.42 -6.47 -40.93
CA VAL A 23 31.55 -5.90 -39.58
C VAL A 23 30.45 -4.88 -39.28
N LEU A 24 30.04 -4.08 -40.27
CA LEU A 24 29.05 -3.01 -40.07
C LEU A 24 27.68 -3.53 -39.56
N PRO A 25 27.04 -4.56 -40.17
CA PRO A 25 25.79 -5.12 -39.66
C PRO A 25 25.92 -5.73 -38.26
N LEU A 26 27.04 -6.40 -37.97
CA LEU A 26 27.31 -6.96 -36.64
C LEU A 26 27.38 -5.86 -35.59
N PHE A 27 28.11 -4.79 -35.87
CA PHE A 27 28.20 -3.61 -35.01
C PHE A 27 26.84 -2.94 -34.80
N LEU A 28 26.05 -2.81 -35.86
CA LEU A 28 24.70 -2.23 -35.79
C LEU A 28 23.77 -3.10 -34.93
N CYS A 29 23.85 -4.43 -35.04
CA CYS A 29 23.14 -5.35 -34.16
C CYS A 29 23.48 -5.10 -32.69
N VAL A 30 24.77 -4.95 -32.34
CA VAL A 30 25.20 -4.66 -30.96
C VAL A 30 24.59 -3.34 -30.46
N ILE A 31 24.69 -2.26 -31.24
CA ILE A 31 24.10 -0.97 -30.84
C ILE A 31 22.58 -1.09 -30.65
N LEU A 32 21.88 -1.75 -31.59
CA LEU A 32 20.44 -1.96 -31.48
C LEU A 32 20.08 -2.74 -30.23
N THR A 33 20.80 -3.82 -29.90
CA THR A 33 20.54 -4.57 -28.67
C THR A 33 20.65 -3.69 -27.42
N MET A 34 21.64 -2.78 -27.38
CA MET A 34 21.80 -1.83 -26.28
C MET A 34 20.63 -0.84 -26.19
N VAL A 35 20.23 -0.25 -27.33
CA VAL A 35 19.09 0.69 -27.38
C VAL A 35 17.78 0.00 -26.98
N TYR A 36 17.56 -1.23 -27.42
CA TYR A 36 16.35 -1.99 -27.07
C TYR A 36 16.33 -2.41 -25.61
N PHE A 37 17.48 -2.79 -25.05
CA PHE A 37 17.62 -3.02 -23.63
C PHE A 37 17.26 -1.77 -22.82
N MET A 38 17.75 -0.59 -23.23
CA MET A 38 17.36 0.68 -22.59
C MET A 38 15.85 0.94 -22.65
N LYS A 39 15.16 0.63 -23.75
CA LYS A 39 13.70 0.78 -23.86
C LYS A 39 12.93 -0.13 -22.91
N ILE A 40 13.37 -1.37 -22.76
CA ILE A 40 12.77 -2.33 -21.81
C ILE A 40 13.02 -1.83 -20.38
N TYR A 41 14.24 -1.40 -20.07
CA TYR A 41 14.60 -0.84 -18.77
C TYR A 41 13.77 0.40 -18.43
N HIS A 42 13.58 1.32 -19.38
CA HIS A 42 12.75 2.51 -19.18
C HIS A 42 11.28 2.16 -18.87
N THR A 43 10.74 1.14 -19.55
CA THR A 43 9.39 0.65 -19.24
C THR A 43 9.32 0.05 -17.84
N HIS A 44 10.32 -0.77 -17.49
CA HIS A 44 10.43 -1.38 -16.18
C HIS A 44 10.51 -0.31 -15.08
N GLU A 45 11.30 0.74 -15.28
CA GLU A 45 11.49 1.83 -14.32
C GLU A 45 10.20 2.63 -14.09
N ILE A 46 9.50 3.05 -15.16
CA ILE A 46 8.20 3.74 -15.02
C ILE A 46 7.17 2.89 -14.28
N MET A 47 7.10 1.60 -14.61
CA MET A 47 6.14 0.69 -13.98
C MET A 47 6.49 0.43 -12.51
N GLN A 48 7.78 0.30 -12.18
CA GLN A 48 8.21 0.11 -10.80
C GLN A 48 7.95 1.36 -9.96
N HIS A 49 8.28 2.55 -10.47
CA HIS A 49 7.99 3.81 -9.79
C HIS A 49 6.48 3.96 -9.51
N ALA A 50 5.63 3.69 -10.51
CA ALA A 50 4.19 3.77 -10.31
C ALA A 50 3.66 2.74 -9.31
N LEU A 51 4.30 1.55 -9.24
CA LEU A 51 3.96 0.50 -8.29
C LEU A 51 4.33 0.90 -6.86
N ASP A 52 5.53 1.46 -6.66
CA ASP A 52 6.03 1.89 -5.36
C ASP A 52 5.19 3.03 -4.76
N GLU A 53 4.87 4.05 -5.56
CA GLU A 53 3.95 5.14 -5.15
C GLU A 53 2.54 4.60 -4.80
N THR A 54 2.08 3.60 -5.55
CA THR A 54 0.79 2.96 -5.27
C THR A 54 0.81 2.16 -3.97
N ALA A 55 1.91 1.48 -3.66
CA ALA A 55 2.09 0.75 -2.41
C ALA A 55 2.11 1.69 -1.21
N GLU A 56 2.80 2.83 -1.32
CA GLU A 56 2.84 3.83 -0.26
C GLU A 56 1.47 4.48 -0.02
N LEU A 57 0.77 4.89 -1.09
CA LEU A 57 -0.58 5.44 -0.98
C LEU A 57 -1.57 4.44 -0.38
N LEU A 58 -1.45 3.16 -0.72
CA LEU A 58 -2.27 2.11 -0.13
C LEU A 58 -1.91 1.87 1.35
N ALA A 59 -0.63 1.96 1.72
CA ALA A 59 -0.20 1.88 3.10
C ALA A 59 -0.73 3.05 3.94
N GLU A 60 -0.73 4.26 3.40
CA GLU A 60 -1.32 5.44 4.02
C GLU A 60 -2.84 5.29 4.17
N THR A 61 -3.54 4.86 3.11
CA THR A 61 -5.01 4.75 3.12
C THR A 61 -5.54 3.47 3.77
N ALA A 62 -4.65 2.54 4.17
CA ALA A 62 -5.00 1.23 4.71
C ALA A 62 -5.98 1.27 5.90
N TYR A 63 -5.93 2.33 6.71
CA TYR A 63 -6.83 2.48 7.86
C TYR A 63 -8.30 2.58 7.47
N LEU A 64 -8.60 3.11 6.26
CA LEU A 64 -9.97 3.20 5.75
C LEU A 64 -10.54 1.80 5.45
N TRP A 65 -9.66 0.85 5.12
CA TRP A 65 -10.01 -0.49 4.64
C TRP A 65 -10.08 -1.52 5.78
N TYR A 66 -9.30 -1.31 6.83
CA TYR A 66 -9.16 -2.24 7.94
C TYR A 66 -10.38 -2.26 8.90
N GLY A 67 -11.18 -1.19 8.95
CA GLY A 67 -12.07 -0.90 10.08
C GLY A 67 -13.53 -1.35 10.00
N GLU A 68 -14.21 -1.23 8.85
CA GLU A 68 -15.69 -1.26 8.83
C GLU A 68 -16.31 -2.11 7.71
N GLU A 69 -15.80 -2.08 6.47
CA GLU A 69 -16.48 -2.74 5.34
C GLU A 69 -16.19 -4.23 5.19
N SER A 70 -14.99 -4.69 5.57
CA SER A 70 -14.61 -6.11 5.43
C SER A 70 -15.38 -7.05 6.37
N LYS A 71 -15.86 -6.55 7.52
CA LYS A 71 -16.74 -7.29 8.43
C LYS A 71 -18.16 -7.45 7.88
N ILE A 72 -18.64 -6.44 7.16
CA ILE A 72 -19.98 -6.44 6.57
C ILE A 72 -20.10 -7.54 5.51
N ILE A 73 -19.05 -7.75 4.70
CA ILE A 73 -19.06 -8.78 3.65
C ILE A 73 -19.13 -10.19 4.26
N GLY A 74 -18.31 -10.49 5.27
CA GLY A 74 -18.30 -11.79 5.94
C GLY A 74 -19.63 -12.10 6.66
N GLN A 75 -20.16 -11.12 7.40
CA GLN A 75 -21.44 -11.27 8.09
C GLN A 75 -22.60 -11.48 7.11
N LYS A 76 -22.64 -10.71 6.03
CA LYS A 76 -23.70 -10.79 5.02
C LYS A 76 -23.65 -12.11 4.25
N ALA A 77 -22.48 -12.73 4.09
CA ALA A 77 -22.37 -14.08 3.56
C ALA A 77 -22.97 -15.12 4.53
N LEU A 78 -22.70 -15.00 5.84
CA LEU A 78 -23.28 -15.89 6.86
C LEU A 78 -24.81 -15.84 6.85
N ASP A 79 -25.37 -14.63 6.76
CA ASP A 79 -26.82 -14.40 6.70
C ASP A 79 -27.45 -15.00 5.44
N VAL A 80 -26.78 -14.89 4.29
CA VAL A 80 -27.25 -15.45 3.00
C VAL A 80 -27.21 -16.98 3.01
N PHE A 81 -26.16 -17.57 3.58
CA PHE A 81 -25.98 -19.02 3.60
C PHE A 81 -26.62 -19.71 4.81
N GLN A 82 -27.25 -18.95 5.72
CA GLN A 82 -27.90 -19.46 6.94
C GLN A 82 -26.95 -20.35 7.77
N LEU A 83 -25.67 -19.98 7.81
CA LEU A 83 -24.64 -20.73 8.51
C LEU A 83 -24.69 -20.40 10.01
N GLY A 84 -24.71 -21.43 10.86
CA GLY A 84 -24.64 -21.28 12.32
C GLY A 84 -23.25 -20.82 12.77
N ASP A 85 -23.15 -20.27 13.99
CA ASP A 85 -21.87 -19.77 14.52
C ASP A 85 -21.05 -20.93 15.14
N ASN A 86 -20.22 -21.55 14.30
CA ASN A 86 -19.38 -22.70 14.63
C ASN A 86 -17.89 -22.40 14.28
N GLU A 87 -16.99 -23.31 14.65
CA GLU A 87 -15.55 -23.16 14.38
C GLU A 87 -15.23 -23.17 12.87
N GLU A 88 -15.87 -24.06 12.10
CA GLU A 88 -15.73 -24.13 10.63
C GLU A 88 -16.20 -22.84 9.92
N THR A 89 -17.28 -22.23 10.41
CA THR A 89 -17.85 -21.01 9.82
C THR A 89 -17.01 -19.78 10.17
N SER A 90 -16.31 -19.80 11.32
CA SER A 90 -15.33 -18.79 11.69
C SER A 90 -14.09 -18.84 10.78
N GLU A 91 -13.59 -20.03 10.46
CA GLU A 91 -12.47 -20.22 9.54
C GLU A 91 -12.83 -19.78 8.11
N LEU A 92 -14.01 -20.18 7.63
CA LEU A 92 -14.56 -19.72 6.35
C LEU A 92 -14.74 -18.19 6.30
N MET A 93 -15.13 -17.56 7.40
CA MET A 93 -15.25 -16.10 7.50
C MET A 93 -13.90 -15.40 7.30
N ILE A 94 -12.83 -15.92 7.91
CA ILE A 94 -11.48 -15.36 7.78
C ILE A 94 -11.05 -15.44 6.31
N LEU A 95 -11.24 -16.59 5.67
CA LEU A 95 -10.86 -16.81 4.28
C LEU A 95 -11.67 -15.94 3.29
N LEU A 96 -12.97 -15.80 3.49
CA LEU A 96 -13.83 -14.92 2.68
C LEU A 96 -13.45 -13.45 2.83
N LYS A 97 -13.13 -13.02 4.05
CA LYS A 97 -12.67 -11.65 4.32
C LYS A 97 -11.37 -11.36 3.57
N GLU A 98 -10.40 -12.27 3.66
CA GLU A 98 -9.10 -12.12 3.00
C GLU A 98 -9.24 -12.09 1.48
N GLN A 99 -10.06 -12.98 0.90
CA GLN A 99 -10.33 -13.00 -0.53
C GLN A 99 -11.01 -11.72 -1.02
N ALA A 100 -12.05 -11.25 -0.32
CA ALA A 100 -12.74 -10.02 -0.68
C ALA A 100 -11.79 -8.81 -0.60
N LEU A 101 -10.96 -8.75 0.44
CA LEU A 101 -9.97 -7.70 0.62
C LEU A 101 -8.94 -7.69 -0.52
N ASN A 102 -8.46 -8.87 -0.93
CA ASN A 102 -7.50 -8.98 -2.02
C ASN A 102 -8.08 -8.56 -3.37
N GLU A 103 -9.33 -8.92 -3.67
CA GLU A 103 -10.01 -8.52 -4.92
C GLU A 103 -10.27 -7.00 -4.97
N VAL A 104 -10.79 -6.40 -3.89
CA VAL A 104 -11.02 -4.96 -3.83
C VAL A 104 -9.68 -4.21 -3.83
N GLY A 105 -8.69 -4.70 -3.09
CA GLY A 105 -7.33 -4.16 -3.06
C GLY A 105 -6.68 -4.16 -4.45
N ALA A 106 -6.83 -5.25 -5.21
CA ALA A 106 -6.32 -5.34 -6.58
C ALA A 106 -6.97 -4.31 -7.52
N ILE A 107 -8.27 -4.07 -7.38
CA ILE A 107 -9.01 -3.05 -8.16
C ILE A 107 -8.48 -1.65 -7.84
N VAL A 108 -8.28 -1.33 -6.55
CA VAL A 108 -7.81 -0.01 -6.15
C VAL A 108 -6.33 0.19 -6.47
N ALA A 109 -5.48 -0.82 -6.27
CA ALA A 109 -4.09 -0.79 -6.72
C ALA A 109 -4.02 -0.51 -8.22
N LYS A 110 -4.82 -1.19 -9.06
CA LYS A 110 -4.89 -0.89 -10.49
C LYS A 110 -5.33 0.55 -10.77
N THR A 111 -6.27 1.08 -9.99
CA THR A 111 -6.81 2.45 -10.16
C THR A 111 -5.79 3.52 -9.77
N PHE A 112 -5.07 3.34 -8.67
CA PHE A 112 -4.01 4.24 -8.21
C PHE A 112 -2.78 4.16 -9.10
N MET A 113 -2.36 2.95 -9.50
CA MET A 113 -1.23 2.79 -10.42
C MET A 113 -1.48 3.50 -11.75
N LYS A 114 -2.73 3.49 -12.25
CA LYS A 114 -3.12 4.28 -13.41
C LYS A 114 -2.81 5.78 -13.24
N HIS A 115 -3.02 6.34 -12.05
CA HIS A 115 -2.76 7.75 -11.79
C HIS A 115 -1.25 8.05 -11.86
N HIS A 116 -0.42 7.19 -11.27
CA HIS A 116 1.04 7.36 -11.25
C HIS A 116 1.73 7.04 -12.59
N ILE A 117 1.09 6.25 -13.46
CA ILE A 117 1.59 6.02 -14.83
C ILE A 117 1.33 7.23 -15.74
N LEU A 118 0.35 8.09 -15.43
CA LEU A 118 -0.04 9.23 -16.27
C LEU A 118 0.76 10.49 -15.94
N ASN A 119 1.00 11.30 -16.96
CA ASN A 119 1.23 12.74 -16.79
C ASN A 119 -0.12 13.41 -17.07
N GLU A 120 -0.40 14.55 -16.45
CA GLU A 120 -1.71 15.24 -16.45
C GLU A 120 -2.38 15.42 -17.83
N THR A 121 -1.62 15.33 -18.92
CA THR A 121 -2.07 15.59 -20.30
C THR A 121 -2.18 14.37 -21.22
N ASP A 122 -1.79 13.17 -20.77
CA ASP A 122 -1.72 11.98 -21.63
C ASP A 122 -2.92 11.02 -21.50
N ASP A 123 -3.29 10.41 -22.63
CA ASP A 123 -4.23 9.29 -22.67
C ASP A 123 -3.53 7.99 -22.24
N LEU A 124 -4.06 7.34 -21.19
CA LEU A 124 -3.43 6.19 -20.52
C LEU A 124 -3.12 5.05 -21.49
N ASP A 125 -4.09 4.67 -22.31
CA ASP A 125 -3.91 3.53 -23.20
C ASP A 125 -2.89 3.84 -24.31
N LYS A 126 -2.77 5.11 -24.71
CA LYS A 126 -1.70 5.55 -25.62
C LYS A 126 -0.34 5.48 -24.94
N ARG A 127 -0.25 5.91 -23.68
CA ARG A 127 1.00 5.86 -22.90
C ARG A 127 1.45 4.42 -22.64
N LEU A 128 0.56 3.54 -22.21
CA LEU A 128 0.87 2.12 -21.99
C LEU A 128 1.30 1.41 -23.29
N LYS A 129 0.67 1.74 -24.43
CA LYS A 129 1.11 1.25 -25.75
C LYS A 129 2.50 1.79 -26.14
N LYS A 130 2.83 3.03 -25.78
CA LYS A 130 4.17 3.62 -25.99
C LYS A 130 5.24 2.92 -25.14
N LEU A 131 4.84 2.36 -23.99
CA LEU A 131 5.65 1.48 -23.14
C LEU A 131 5.65 0.02 -23.62
N TYR A 132 5.08 -0.27 -24.79
CA TYR A 132 5.03 -1.61 -25.38
C TYR A 132 4.30 -2.67 -24.52
N ILE A 133 3.43 -2.24 -23.61
CA ILE A 133 2.62 -3.14 -22.78
C ILE A 133 1.49 -3.71 -23.62
N VAL A 134 1.36 -5.04 -23.61
CA VAL A 134 0.28 -5.76 -24.30
C VAL A 134 -1.04 -5.48 -23.60
N ASP A 135 -2.10 -5.23 -24.38
CA ASP A 135 -3.46 -4.95 -23.90
C ASP A 135 -3.64 -3.73 -22.97
N GLY A 136 -2.64 -2.83 -22.92
CA GLY A 136 -2.71 -1.59 -22.13
C GLY A 136 -3.07 -1.85 -20.67
N LEU A 137 -4.05 -1.13 -20.13
CA LEU A 137 -4.47 -1.29 -18.72
C LEU A 137 -5.08 -2.67 -18.44
N ARG A 138 -5.69 -3.30 -19.43
CA ARG A 138 -6.31 -4.64 -19.28
C ARG A 138 -5.24 -5.72 -19.10
N GLY A 139 -4.06 -5.52 -19.66
CA GLY A 139 -2.92 -6.43 -19.54
C GLY A 139 -2.24 -6.43 -18.17
N LEU A 140 -2.52 -5.44 -17.30
CA LEU A 140 -1.99 -5.42 -15.93
C LEU A 140 -2.80 -6.34 -15.03
N ASN A 141 -2.16 -7.33 -14.42
CA ASN A 141 -2.79 -8.31 -13.56
C ASN A 141 -2.19 -8.29 -12.15
N PHE A 142 -3.06 -8.05 -11.15
CA PHE A 142 -2.73 -7.90 -9.73
C PHE A 142 -3.22 -9.08 -8.87
N ARG A 143 -3.63 -10.19 -9.48
CA ARG A 143 -4.21 -11.34 -8.76
C ARG A 143 -3.28 -11.99 -7.74
N LYS A 144 -1.97 -11.76 -7.88
CA LYS A 144 -0.95 -12.27 -6.94
C LYS A 144 -0.68 -11.34 -5.76
N SER A 145 -1.25 -10.13 -5.77
CA SER A 145 -1.11 -9.18 -4.67
C SER A 145 -1.87 -9.65 -3.44
N THR A 146 -1.34 -9.32 -2.26
CA THR A 146 -1.99 -9.54 -0.97
C THR A 146 -2.08 -8.22 -0.23
N PHE A 147 -3.25 -7.91 0.32
CA PHE A 147 -3.51 -6.64 0.98
C PHE A 147 -3.87 -6.90 2.43
N LEU A 148 -3.05 -6.38 3.36
CA LEU A 148 -3.17 -6.63 4.80
C LEU A 148 -3.08 -8.12 5.14
N GLY A 149 -2.05 -8.78 4.58
CA GLY A 149 -1.74 -10.18 4.88
C GLY A 149 -1.19 -10.37 6.30
N GLU A 150 -0.39 -11.42 6.49
CA GLU A 150 0.34 -11.61 7.75
C GLU A 150 1.16 -10.35 8.07
N TYR A 151 1.06 -9.84 9.30
CA TYR A 151 1.73 -8.62 9.78
C TYR A 151 1.26 -7.27 9.20
N GLU A 152 0.07 -7.21 8.61
CA GLU A 152 -0.49 -5.96 8.07
C GLU A 152 0.34 -5.42 6.89
N GLU A 153 0.94 -6.32 6.11
CA GLU A 153 1.70 -5.98 4.91
C GLU A 153 0.78 -5.79 3.70
N ILE A 154 1.09 -4.79 2.87
CA ILE A 154 0.52 -4.60 1.55
C ILE A 154 1.59 -5.00 0.55
N ASP A 155 1.36 -6.11 -0.12
CA ASP A 155 2.25 -6.66 -1.13
C ASP A 155 1.58 -6.60 -2.49
N ILE A 156 2.03 -5.68 -3.34
CA ILE A 156 1.46 -5.44 -4.66
C ILE A 156 2.34 -6.11 -5.71
N ILE A 157 1.79 -7.12 -6.37
CA ILE A 157 2.44 -7.86 -7.45
C ILE A 157 1.69 -7.60 -8.75
N VAL A 158 2.31 -6.86 -9.66
CA VAL A 158 1.78 -6.65 -11.01
C VAL A 158 2.49 -7.57 -11.99
N SER A 159 1.69 -8.30 -12.77
CA SER A 159 2.16 -9.12 -13.89
C SER A 159 1.60 -8.59 -15.20
N TYR A 160 2.46 -8.48 -16.21
CA TYR A 160 2.11 -7.95 -17.52
C TYR A 160 3.04 -8.51 -18.59
N LYS A 161 2.76 -8.22 -19.86
CA LYS A 161 3.60 -8.63 -20.97
C LYS A 161 4.09 -7.42 -21.75
N ILE A 162 5.35 -7.45 -22.16
CA ILE A 162 5.94 -6.45 -23.04
C ILE A 162 6.15 -7.06 -24.44
N LYS A 163 5.75 -6.31 -25.47
CA LYS A 163 6.11 -6.62 -26.86
C LYS A 163 7.48 -6.05 -27.17
N ILE A 164 8.42 -6.89 -27.60
CA ILE A 164 9.78 -6.43 -27.87
C ILE A 164 9.78 -5.50 -29.09
N PRO A 165 10.35 -4.28 -28.99
CA PRO A 165 10.36 -3.31 -30.07
C PRO A 165 11.39 -3.60 -31.19
N LEU A 166 11.74 -4.87 -31.45
CA LEU A 166 12.70 -5.26 -32.48
C LEU A 166 12.06 -5.23 -33.89
N PRO A 167 12.84 -4.91 -34.96
CA PRO A 167 12.34 -4.91 -36.34
C PRO A 167 12.02 -6.33 -36.84
N ILE A 168 12.75 -7.31 -36.33
CA ILE A 168 12.53 -8.74 -36.53
C ILE A 168 11.93 -9.32 -35.25
N GLN A 169 10.70 -9.81 -35.31
CA GLN A 169 10.00 -10.48 -34.19
C GLN A 169 10.54 -11.90 -33.96
N LEU A 170 11.85 -12.00 -33.74
CA LEU A 170 12.51 -13.27 -33.45
C LEU A 170 12.13 -13.79 -32.06
N LEU A 171 11.74 -12.89 -31.16
CA LEU A 171 11.32 -13.18 -29.79
C LEU A 171 9.85 -12.74 -29.61
N GLY A 172 9.07 -13.58 -28.92
CA GLY A 172 7.67 -13.33 -28.59
C GLY A 172 7.46 -12.29 -27.49
N GLU A 173 6.25 -12.24 -26.94
CA GLU A 173 5.93 -11.42 -25.77
C GLU A 173 6.73 -11.87 -24.55
N ILE A 174 7.33 -10.92 -23.83
CA ILE A 174 8.08 -11.21 -22.60
C ILE A 174 7.14 -11.00 -21.40
N PRO A 175 6.88 -12.02 -20.57
CA PRO A 175 6.19 -11.84 -19.31
C PRO A 175 7.11 -11.15 -18.30
N ILE A 176 6.58 -10.11 -17.64
CA ILE A 176 7.25 -9.38 -16.56
C ILE A 176 6.40 -9.45 -15.30
N ILE A 177 7.08 -9.59 -14.16
CA ILE A 177 6.49 -9.51 -12.83
C ILE A 177 7.29 -8.45 -12.07
N GLN A 178 6.58 -7.52 -11.46
CA GLN A 178 7.13 -6.53 -10.55
C GLN A 178 6.39 -6.59 -9.23
N ARG A 179 7.11 -6.30 -8.15
CA ARG A 179 6.63 -6.41 -6.78
C ARG A 179 7.05 -5.15 -6.02
N SER A 180 6.13 -4.63 -5.22
CA SER A 180 6.42 -3.61 -4.22
C SER A 180 5.68 -3.99 -2.94
N SER A 181 6.38 -3.90 -1.81
CA SER A 181 5.83 -4.22 -0.51
C SER A 181 6.02 -3.02 0.40
N SER A 182 4.95 -2.66 1.11
CA SER A 182 4.97 -1.66 2.17
C SER A 182 4.14 -2.15 3.35
N ARG A 183 4.49 -1.68 4.55
CA ARG A 183 3.74 -2.02 5.75
C ARG A 183 2.59 -1.04 5.90
N ALA A 184 1.38 -1.55 6.06
CA ALA A 184 0.22 -0.69 6.23
C ALA A 184 0.36 0.18 7.49
N TRP A 185 0.02 1.46 7.35
CA TRP A 185 0.01 2.38 8.48
C TRP A 185 -1.27 2.21 9.30
N LEU A 186 -1.37 1.10 10.03
CA LEU A 186 -2.53 0.78 10.87
C LEU A 186 -2.40 1.25 12.32
N SER A 187 -1.56 2.25 12.58
CA SER A 187 -1.38 2.87 13.90
C SER A 187 -0.73 1.96 14.94
N GLY A 188 0.52 1.58 14.66
CA GLY A 188 1.47 1.16 15.68
C GLY A 188 1.00 0.00 16.57
N GLY A 189 1.05 -1.21 15.99
CA GLY A 189 1.25 -2.48 16.67
C GLY A 189 0.15 -2.92 17.63
N THR A 190 -0.50 -4.04 17.31
CA THR A 190 -1.01 -4.95 18.33
C THR A 190 0.16 -5.31 19.24
N ILE A 191 0.05 -5.02 20.53
CA ILE A 191 0.95 -5.62 21.52
C ILE A 191 0.57 -7.10 21.53
N GLU A 192 1.46 -7.99 21.11
CA GLU A 192 1.38 -9.39 21.51
C GLU A 192 1.57 -9.41 23.03
N ILE A 193 0.46 -9.35 23.75
CA ILE A 193 0.45 -9.72 25.15
C ILE A 193 0.61 -11.24 25.12
N GLU A 194 1.84 -11.72 25.36
CA GLU A 194 2.05 -13.10 25.77
C GLU A 194 0.99 -13.42 26.83
N LYS A 195 0.14 -14.40 26.54
CA LYS A 195 -0.87 -14.93 27.48
C LYS A 195 -0.15 -15.46 28.72
N SER A 196 0.18 -14.59 29.65
CA SER A 196 0.48 -14.96 31.02
C SER A 196 -0.83 -15.06 31.77
N ILE A 197 -1.47 -16.22 31.63
CA ILE A 197 -2.47 -16.67 32.61
C ILE A 197 -1.73 -16.87 33.93
N LYS A 198 -2.05 -16.06 34.94
CA LYS A 198 -2.41 -16.50 36.30
C LYS A 198 -2.55 -15.30 37.25
N GLY A 199 -3.70 -15.22 37.91
CA GLY A 199 -3.86 -14.48 39.15
C GLY A 199 -5.17 -13.73 39.25
N GLU A 200 -6.24 -14.44 39.62
CA GLU A 200 -7.34 -13.82 40.35
C GLU A 200 -6.77 -13.25 41.66
N GLU A 201 -6.51 -11.94 41.73
CA GLU A 201 -6.51 -11.18 42.98
C GLU A 201 -6.34 -9.67 42.70
N ASN A 202 -7.24 -8.87 43.28
CA ASN A 202 -7.25 -7.38 43.35
C ASN A 202 -8.21 -6.60 42.42
N VAL A 203 -9.49 -6.97 42.37
CA VAL A 203 -10.53 -6.07 41.79
C VAL A 203 -11.00 -4.97 42.79
N ARG A 204 -10.74 -5.08 44.09
CA ARG A 204 -11.33 -4.16 45.09
C ARG A 204 -10.50 -2.93 45.53
N LYS A 205 -9.31 -2.68 44.94
CA LYS A 205 -8.44 -1.57 45.39
C LYS A 205 -8.41 -0.33 44.49
N ASN A 206 -8.93 -0.39 43.26
CA ASN A 206 -8.82 0.71 42.30
C ASN A 206 -10.08 1.58 42.12
N GLU A 207 -11.25 1.16 42.61
CA GLU A 207 -12.49 1.94 42.46
C GLU A 207 -12.47 3.26 43.26
N ILE A 208 -11.70 3.34 44.35
CA ILE A 208 -11.74 4.50 45.26
C ILE A 208 -10.87 5.67 44.77
N LEU A 209 -9.93 5.46 43.84
CA LEU A 209 -9.02 6.53 43.40
C LEU A 209 -9.52 7.32 42.18
N ALA A 210 -10.34 6.70 41.32
CA ALA A 210 -10.71 7.30 40.03
C ALA A 210 -11.63 8.53 40.20
N SER A 211 -12.59 8.46 41.12
CA SER A 211 -13.52 9.57 41.40
C SER A 211 -12.86 10.76 42.11
N GLU A 212 -11.66 10.59 42.68
CA GLU A 212 -10.92 11.67 43.34
C GLU A 212 -10.03 12.47 42.37
N ILE A 213 -9.73 11.91 41.18
CA ILE A 213 -8.77 12.48 40.21
C ILE A 213 -9.37 12.79 38.84
N ALA A 214 -10.61 12.37 38.57
CA ALA A 214 -11.29 12.59 37.30
C ALA A 214 -12.62 13.33 37.50
N ASP A 215 -12.91 14.28 36.60
CA ASP A 215 -14.19 15.01 36.59
C ASP A 215 -15.38 14.10 36.25
N GLU A 216 -15.14 13.03 35.48
CA GLU A 216 -16.14 12.06 35.06
C GLU A 216 -15.52 10.65 35.01
N VAL A 217 -16.25 9.67 35.54
CA VAL A 217 -15.87 8.25 35.48
C VAL A 217 -16.91 7.51 34.64
N ILE A 218 -16.44 6.89 33.55
CA ILE A 218 -17.28 6.11 32.63
C ILE A 218 -16.89 4.65 32.76
N GLU A 219 -17.84 3.83 33.20
CA GLU A 219 -17.68 2.38 33.24
C GLU A 219 -18.00 1.80 31.86
N SER A 220 -17.10 0.95 31.36
CA SER A 220 -17.27 0.21 30.12
C SER A 220 -17.20 -1.28 30.42
N GLU A 221 -18.16 -2.05 29.88
CA GLU A 221 -18.17 -3.51 29.97
C GLU A 221 -16.95 -4.16 29.27
N ILE A 222 -16.25 -3.38 28.44
CA ILE A 222 -15.12 -3.81 27.64
C ILE A 222 -13.88 -3.01 28.04
N ASN A 223 -12.73 -3.69 28.16
CA ASN A 223 -11.46 -3.01 28.35
C ASN A 223 -11.03 -2.30 27.05
N VAL A 224 -11.32 -1.00 26.96
CA VAL A 224 -11.00 -0.16 25.79
C VAL A 224 -9.50 -0.08 25.50
N TRP A 225 -8.66 -0.33 26.50
CA TRP A 225 -7.20 -0.25 26.39
C TRP A 225 -6.55 -1.47 25.73
N ASP A 226 -7.31 -2.54 25.49
CA ASP A 226 -6.88 -3.72 24.73
C ASP A 226 -7.04 -3.52 23.21
N PHE A 227 -7.74 -2.46 22.79
CA PHE A 227 -7.91 -2.13 21.37
C PHE A 227 -6.75 -1.29 20.81
N ALA A 228 -6.51 -1.46 19.50
CA ALA A 228 -5.64 -0.60 18.70
C ALA A 228 -6.02 0.88 18.85
N VAL A 229 -5.03 1.78 18.74
CA VAL A 229 -5.14 3.21 19.11
C VAL A 229 -6.36 3.89 18.48
N PHE A 230 -6.61 3.67 17.19
CA PHE A 230 -7.75 4.27 16.50
C PHE A 230 -9.10 3.67 16.90
N LYS A 231 -9.19 2.35 17.06
CA LYS A 231 -10.44 1.69 17.51
C LYS A 231 -10.78 2.11 18.94
N ARG A 232 -9.77 2.17 19.82
CA ARG A 232 -9.91 2.70 21.18
C ARG A 232 -10.40 4.14 21.15
N GLY A 233 -9.73 5.01 20.39
CA GLY A 233 -10.12 6.41 20.24
C GLY A 233 -11.56 6.57 19.76
N ARG A 234 -11.97 5.76 18.76
CA ARG A 234 -13.35 5.74 18.24
C ARG A 234 -14.35 5.28 19.28
N MET A 235 -14.11 4.16 19.95
CA MET A 235 -15.01 3.62 20.97
C MET A 235 -15.18 4.60 22.14
N ILE A 236 -14.09 5.22 22.60
CA ILE A 236 -14.14 6.23 23.66
C ILE A 236 -14.93 7.46 23.19
N LYS A 237 -14.72 7.93 21.96
CA LYS A 237 -15.48 9.03 21.37
C LYS A 237 -16.98 8.72 21.28
N GLU A 238 -17.33 7.51 20.84
CA GLU A 238 -18.72 7.04 20.78
C GLU A 238 -19.36 6.95 22.18
N MET A 239 -18.63 6.42 23.17
CA MET A 239 -19.07 6.39 24.57
C MET A 239 -19.28 7.79 25.15
N LEU A 240 -18.46 8.76 24.74
CA LEU A 240 -18.55 10.18 25.14
C LEU A 240 -19.56 11.00 24.31
N GLY A 241 -20.25 10.38 23.35
CA GLY A 241 -21.36 11.00 22.61
C GLY A 241 -20.94 12.08 21.61
N THR A 242 -19.99 11.78 20.71
CA THR A 242 -19.69 12.68 19.57
C THR A 242 -20.91 12.94 18.69
N ASN A 243 -21.10 14.19 18.25
CA ASN A 243 -22.28 14.60 17.47
C ASN A 243 -21.95 15.24 16.11
N ILE A 244 -20.69 15.14 15.67
CA ILE A 244 -20.22 15.62 14.37
C ILE A 244 -19.60 14.48 13.56
N HIS A 245 -19.50 14.71 12.25
CA HIS A 245 -19.00 13.69 11.33
C HIS A 245 -17.53 13.36 11.61
N ARG A 246 -17.16 12.07 11.56
CA ARG A 246 -15.84 11.52 11.93
C ARG A 246 -14.65 12.08 11.13
N ASN A 247 -14.92 12.80 10.04
CA ASN A 247 -13.90 13.40 9.16
C ASN A 247 -13.56 14.84 9.54
N PHE A 248 -14.23 15.43 10.53
CA PHE A 248 -13.85 16.75 11.01
C PHE A 248 -12.49 16.67 11.72
N PRO A 249 -11.51 17.48 11.29
CA PRO A 249 -10.23 17.55 11.97
C PRO A 249 -10.46 18.11 13.38
N THR A 250 -9.81 17.49 14.36
CA THR A 250 -9.66 17.98 15.73
C THR A 250 -10.91 18.01 16.60
N ILE A 251 -12.03 18.55 16.12
CA ILE A 251 -13.28 18.70 16.85
C ILE A 251 -14.02 17.37 16.89
N ASP A 252 -14.62 17.04 18.03
CA ASP A 252 -15.38 15.80 18.25
C ASP A 252 -16.83 16.04 18.70
N LYS A 253 -17.13 17.20 19.30
CA LYS A 253 -18.48 17.59 19.74
C LYS A 253 -18.71 19.09 19.61
N ILE A 254 -19.92 19.50 19.24
CA ILE A 254 -20.36 20.89 19.27
C ILE A 254 -21.72 20.96 19.98
N GLU A 255 -21.78 21.62 21.12
CA GLU A 255 -23.01 21.82 21.91
C GLU A 255 -23.19 23.30 22.25
N GLY A 256 -24.09 23.98 21.52
CA GLY A 256 -24.31 25.41 21.70
C GLY A 256 -23.05 26.22 21.37
N ARG A 257 -22.43 26.83 22.39
CA ARG A 257 -21.17 27.59 22.27
C ARG A 257 -19.94 26.81 22.75
N THR A 258 -20.10 25.53 23.05
CA THR A 258 -19.03 24.66 23.54
C THR A 258 -18.56 23.75 22.42
N ILE A 259 -17.26 23.79 22.14
CA ILE A 259 -16.58 22.92 21.18
C ILE A 259 -15.66 22.00 21.97
N THR A 260 -15.76 20.70 21.75
CA THR A 260 -15.00 19.68 22.48
C THR A 260 -14.14 18.88 21.53
N SER A 261 -12.86 18.72 21.89
CA SER A 261 -11.94 17.77 21.29
C SER A 261 -11.63 16.66 22.29
N ILE A 262 -11.74 15.41 21.86
CA ILE A 262 -11.54 14.22 22.68
C ILE A 262 -10.21 13.57 22.28
N ARG A 263 -9.28 13.46 23.24
CA ARG A 263 -7.94 12.90 23.03
C ARG A 263 -7.66 11.80 24.06
N THR A 264 -7.13 10.66 23.58
CA THR A 264 -6.89 9.48 24.43
C THR A 264 -5.41 9.16 24.51
N HIS A 265 -4.87 9.03 25.73
CA HIS A 265 -3.45 8.72 25.95
C HIS A 265 -3.31 7.48 26.83
N ASP A 266 -2.66 6.45 26.30
CA ASP A 266 -2.33 5.24 27.07
C ASP A 266 -0.99 5.45 27.79
N THR A 267 -1.04 5.72 29.09
CA THR A 267 0.14 6.01 29.93
C THR A 267 1.02 4.80 30.20
N ARG A 268 0.58 3.58 29.84
CA ARG A 268 1.42 2.37 29.91
C ARG A 268 2.53 2.39 28.85
N ARG A 269 2.39 3.20 27.79
CA ARG A 269 3.40 3.34 26.72
C ARG A 269 4.44 4.39 27.10
N LYS A 270 5.74 4.06 26.95
CA LYS A 270 6.86 4.99 27.23
C LYS A 270 6.74 6.32 26.44
N SER A 271 6.23 6.29 25.21
CA SER A 271 6.00 7.48 24.38
C SER A 271 4.98 8.47 24.99
N ASN A 272 4.07 7.98 25.83
CA ASN A 272 2.99 8.74 26.45
C ASN A 272 3.28 9.06 27.93
N THR A 273 4.56 9.21 28.28
CA THR A 273 5.00 9.58 29.62
C THR A 273 5.96 10.77 29.57
N GLY A 274 6.02 11.56 30.65
CA GLY A 274 6.92 12.71 30.76
C GLY A 274 6.73 13.75 29.63
N ARG A 275 7.83 14.10 28.96
CA ARG A 275 7.82 15.10 27.87
C ARG A 275 6.95 14.69 26.67
N GLY A 276 6.87 13.41 26.33
CA GLY A 276 6.10 12.94 25.17
C GLY A 276 4.60 13.19 25.33
N LEU A 277 4.06 12.96 26.53
CA LEU A 277 2.67 13.28 26.87
C LEU A 277 2.41 14.78 26.82
N TYR A 278 3.30 15.57 27.44
CA TYR A 278 3.20 17.03 27.43
C TYR A 278 3.16 17.60 26.01
N THR A 279 4.08 17.16 25.14
CA THR A 279 4.11 17.61 23.74
C THR A 279 2.85 17.22 22.98
N SER A 280 2.34 16.00 23.17
CA SER A 280 1.13 15.52 22.50
C SER A 280 -0.11 16.32 22.88
N ILE A 281 -0.26 16.64 24.17
CA ILE A 281 -1.35 17.50 24.66
C ILE A 281 -1.22 18.92 24.12
N LEU A 282 -0.01 19.49 24.14
CA LEU A 282 0.24 20.85 23.64
C LEU A 282 -0.08 20.99 22.15
N VAL A 283 0.26 19.98 21.33
CA VAL A 283 -0.08 19.95 19.91
C VAL A 283 -1.60 19.92 19.72
N GLY A 284 -2.31 19.05 20.43
CA GLY A 284 -3.77 18.97 20.34
C GLY A 284 -4.48 20.27 20.74
N ILE A 285 -3.97 21.00 21.74
CA ILE A 285 -4.51 22.31 22.13
C ILE A 285 -4.30 23.33 21.01
N ARG A 286 -3.12 23.35 20.38
CA ARG A 286 -2.82 24.28 19.29
C ARG A 286 -3.65 24.01 18.04
N GLU A 287 -3.86 22.74 17.70
CA GLU A 287 -4.74 22.35 16.60
C GLU A 287 -6.16 22.88 16.82
N LEU A 288 -6.68 22.73 18.05
CA LEU A 288 -8.01 23.21 18.40
C LEU A 288 -8.12 24.74 18.31
N ASP A 289 -7.08 25.47 18.76
CA ASP A 289 -7.04 26.93 18.68
C ASP A 289 -7.01 27.45 17.24
N VAL A 290 -6.33 26.74 16.33
CA VAL A 290 -6.33 27.06 14.89
C VAL A 290 -7.72 26.82 14.28
N ASP A 291 -8.35 25.69 14.58
CA ASP A 291 -9.66 25.35 14.03
C ASP A 291 -10.77 26.30 14.56
N LEU A 292 -10.60 26.83 15.77
CA LEU A 292 -11.50 27.85 16.35
C LEU A 292 -11.40 29.22 15.67
N GLN A 293 -10.32 29.53 14.94
CA GLN A 293 -10.20 30.80 14.21
C GLN A 293 -10.94 30.78 12.86
N ILE A 294 -11.34 29.59 12.40
CA ILE A 294 -11.96 29.36 11.09
C ILE A 294 -13.50 29.26 11.19
N VAL A 295 -14.02 29.02 12.40
CA VAL A 295 -15.46 28.91 12.72
C VAL A 295 -15.99 30.24 13.28
#